data_AF-A0A3P7EYE7-F1
#
_entry.id   AF-A0A3P7EYE7-F1
#
_cell.length_a   1.000
_cell.length_b   1.000
_cell.length_c   1.000
_cell.angle_alpha   90.00
_cell.angle_beta   90.00
_cell.angle_gamma   90.00
#
_symmetry.space_group_name_H-M   'P 1'
#
loop_
_entity.id
_entity.type
_entity.pdbx_description
1 polymer ?
#
loop_
_entity_poly.entity_id
_entity_poly.type
_entity_poly.pdbx_seq_one_letter_code
_entity_poly.pdbx_strand_id
1 'polypeptide(L)'
;MFEGLRGDASENPVMERENLIRALQATTSSTNQKEAAAYLEQNMRLVGFTPLLLHIIMDEEVDCSARQAAVIYLKNVINRHWVMDEDDKQSFTLSEQDKHLIRELIIDAIVASPEAVRVQLCTTVGIITRHDFPKNWPYLPQKVAVLLHSVDGPSWLGALLVIRRLVKLYEYRRVKEKKPLVETMGLLMPMLLERLITLMPDASQESCLLQKLILKIFYGLVQFSLNLEMFTGQSLAQWLEQFRLIIGRTVPEEVNTVDEDDRERTVWWKCKKWASAIVERIFERYGSPGQVQLNYSEFAENYMAHFAIPILNTCLQVLDGYRNGNYVSSRVLHSLLQ
;
A
#
# COMPACT_ATOMS: atom_id res chain seq x y z
N MET A 1 48.99 -41.39 -19.74
CA MET A 1 48.14 -40.58 -20.62
C MET A 1 46.89 -40.27 -19.82
N PHE A 2 46.75 -39.01 -19.36
CA PHE A 2 45.69 -38.46 -18.49
C PHE A 2 45.55 -39.01 -17.06
N GLU A 3 46.45 -38.54 -16.18
CA GLU A 3 46.06 -38.13 -14.82
C GLU A 3 45.21 -36.85 -14.92
N GLY A 4 44.18 -36.70 -14.08
CA GLY A 4 43.56 -35.39 -13.86
C GLY A 4 42.12 -35.44 -13.37
N LEU A 5 41.91 -34.78 -12.22
CA LEU A 5 40.62 -34.28 -11.71
C LEU A 5 39.81 -35.22 -10.82
N ARG A 6 40.43 -35.64 -9.71
CA ARG A 6 39.76 -35.53 -8.40
C ARG A 6 39.89 -34.07 -7.97
N GLY A 7 38.86 -33.29 -8.22
CA GLY A 7 38.73 -31.89 -7.82
C GLY A 7 37.64 -31.77 -6.75
N ASP A 8 38.07 -31.31 -5.58
CA ASP A 8 37.31 -31.00 -4.38
C ASP A 8 35.92 -30.41 -4.61
N ALA A 9 34.91 -30.99 -3.95
CA ALA A 9 33.64 -30.32 -3.69
C ALA A 9 33.84 -29.40 -2.47
N SER A 10 34.50 -28.28 -2.71
CA SER A 10 34.74 -27.23 -1.73
C SER A 10 33.43 -26.58 -1.28
N GLU A 11 33.05 -26.88 -0.04
CA GLU A 11 32.54 -25.95 0.97
C GLU A 11 31.81 -24.70 0.45
N ASN A 12 30.48 -24.79 0.40
CA ASN A 12 29.63 -23.61 0.39
C ASN A 12 29.76 -22.96 1.78
N PRO A 13 30.27 -21.72 1.92
CA PRO A 13 30.40 -21.09 3.23
C PRO A 13 28.99 -20.88 3.77
N VAL A 14 28.61 -21.68 4.77
CA VAL A 14 27.34 -21.50 5.48
C VAL A 14 27.36 -20.11 6.05
N MET A 15 26.55 -19.22 5.47
CA MET A 15 26.43 -17.85 5.91
C MET A 15 25.86 -17.88 7.33
N GLU A 16 26.72 -17.69 8.34
CA GLU A 16 26.32 -17.83 9.73
C GLU A 16 25.36 -16.71 10.11
N ARG A 17 24.08 -17.08 10.29
CA ARG A 17 22.97 -16.21 10.67
C ARG A 17 23.32 -15.27 11.83
N GLU A 18 24.02 -15.78 12.84
CA GLU A 18 24.44 -14.99 14.01
C GLU A 18 25.42 -13.88 13.65
N ASN A 19 26.40 -14.15 12.78
CA ASN A 19 27.37 -13.15 12.34
C ASN A 19 26.68 -12.04 11.54
N LEU A 20 25.67 -12.41 10.73
CA LEU A 20 24.86 -11.44 10.00
C LEU A 20 24.07 -10.53 10.97
N ILE A 21 23.45 -11.09 12.01
CA ILE A 21 22.73 -10.31 13.03
C ILE A 21 23.68 -9.35 13.77
N ARG A 22 24.86 -9.83 14.18
CA ARG A 22 25.88 -8.98 14.85
C ARG A 22 26.36 -7.85 13.94
N ALA A 23 26.61 -8.13 12.66
CA ALA A 23 26.99 -7.12 11.68
C ALA A 23 25.89 -6.07 11.51
N LEU A 24 24.62 -6.48 11.39
CA LEU A 24 23.49 -5.57 11.27
C LEU A 24 23.34 -4.66 12.50
N GLN A 25 23.49 -5.19 13.71
CA GLN A 25 23.49 -4.39 14.94
C GLN A 25 24.64 -3.36 14.94
N ALA A 26 25.84 -3.78 14.57
CA ALA A 26 27.01 -2.91 14.50
C ALA A 26 26.87 -1.76 13.48
N THR A 27 26.02 -1.88 12.45
CA THR A 27 25.76 -0.77 11.52
C THR A 27 25.05 0.44 12.16
N THR A 28 24.38 0.21 13.30
CA THR A 28 23.70 1.25 14.08
C THR A 28 24.55 1.83 15.22
N SER A 29 25.69 1.21 15.50
CA SER A 29 26.66 1.67 16.50
C SER A 29 27.67 2.63 15.89
N SER A 30 28.25 3.51 16.71
CA SER A 30 29.40 4.34 16.30
C SER A 30 30.69 3.53 16.17
N THR A 31 30.77 2.37 16.84
CA THR A 31 31.95 1.49 16.85
C THR A 31 31.77 0.36 15.83
N ASN A 32 32.83 0.04 15.06
CA ASN A 32 32.88 -1.03 14.05
C ASN A 32 31.91 -0.92 12.86
N GLN A 33 31.27 0.24 12.67
CA GLN A 33 30.32 0.46 11.57
C GLN A 33 30.92 0.16 10.18
N LYS A 34 32.19 0.54 9.95
CA LYS A 34 32.87 0.33 8.67
C LYS A 34 33.14 -1.15 8.39
N GLU A 35 33.58 -1.90 9.40
CA GLU A 35 33.86 -3.34 9.30
C GLU A 35 32.57 -4.11 9.06
N ALA A 36 31.50 -3.77 9.78
CA ALA A 36 30.18 -4.34 9.57
C ALA A 36 29.66 -4.07 8.15
N ALA A 37 29.80 -2.84 7.64
CA ALA A 37 29.39 -2.49 6.29
C ALA A 37 30.19 -3.28 5.23
N ALA A 38 31.50 -3.44 5.41
CA ALA A 38 32.34 -4.23 4.52
C ALA A 38 31.95 -5.72 4.52
N TYR A 39 31.69 -6.29 5.71
CA TYR A 39 31.20 -7.67 5.84
C TYR A 39 29.86 -7.87 5.13
N LEU A 40 28.90 -6.95 5.32
CA LEU A 40 27.60 -7.01 4.66
C LEU A 40 27.74 -6.92 3.14
N GLU A 41 28.57 -5.99 2.63
CA GLU A 41 28.81 -5.82 1.19
C GLU A 41 29.45 -7.05 0.55
N GLN A 42 30.37 -7.73 1.25
CA GLN A 42 30.98 -8.97 0.78
C GLN A 42 29.96 -10.11 0.70
N ASN A 43 29.14 -10.27 1.75
CA ASN A 43 28.14 -11.34 1.81
C ASN A 43 26.93 -11.09 0.90
N MET A 44 26.63 -9.82 0.58
CA MET A 44 25.50 -9.44 -0.27
C MET A 44 25.55 -10.06 -1.67
N ARG A 45 26.74 -10.45 -2.14
CA ARG A 45 26.95 -11.12 -3.42
C ARG A 45 26.66 -12.63 -3.41
N LEU A 46 26.49 -13.23 -2.24
CA LEU A 46 26.22 -14.66 -2.09
C LEU A 46 24.74 -14.94 -2.36
N VAL A 47 24.46 -16.02 -3.11
CA VAL A 47 23.10 -16.51 -3.34
C VAL A 47 22.50 -16.93 -1.99
N GLY A 48 21.25 -16.54 -1.74
CA GLY A 48 20.55 -16.79 -0.47
C GLY A 48 20.69 -15.69 0.56
N PHE A 49 21.52 -14.66 0.33
CA PHE A 49 21.72 -13.56 1.26
C PHE A 49 20.43 -12.75 1.53
N THR A 50 19.74 -12.30 0.48
CA THR A 50 18.54 -11.46 0.67
C THR A 50 17.36 -12.23 1.27
N PRO A 51 17.07 -13.50 0.90
CA PRO A 51 16.10 -14.31 1.63
C PRO A 51 16.46 -14.50 3.10
N LEU A 52 17.74 -14.74 3.44
CA LEU A 52 18.18 -14.86 4.83
C LEU A 52 17.94 -13.56 5.62
N LEU A 53 18.24 -12.40 5.02
CA LEU A 53 17.89 -11.11 5.63
C LEU A 53 16.40 -10.97 5.88
N LEU A 54 15.55 -11.39 4.93
CA LEU A 54 14.10 -11.34 5.10
C LEU A 54 13.63 -12.25 6.24
N HIS A 55 14.21 -13.45 6.39
CA HIS A 55 13.94 -14.33 7.52
C HIS A 55 14.38 -13.72 8.86
N ILE A 56 15.52 -13.03 8.92
CA ILE A 56 15.94 -12.29 10.13
C ILE A 56 14.95 -11.16 10.45
N ILE A 57 14.42 -10.45 9.45
CA ILE A 57 13.43 -9.39 9.65
C ILE A 57 12.11 -9.96 10.23
N MET A 58 11.72 -11.15 9.80
CA MET A 58 10.49 -11.82 10.23
C MET A 58 10.61 -12.52 11.58
N ASP A 59 11.82 -12.82 12.05
CA ASP A 59 12.02 -13.48 13.34
C ASP A 59 11.76 -12.52 14.51
N GLU A 60 10.78 -12.85 15.34
CA GLU A 60 10.39 -12.07 16.52
C GLU A 60 11.38 -12.21 17.69
N GLU A 61 12.24 -13.24 17.69
CA GLU A 61 13.28 -13.43 18.69
C GLU A 61 14.49 -12.50 18.48
N VAL A 62 14.61 -11.91 17.29
CA VAL A 62 15.68 -10.95 16.97
C VAL A 62 15.33 -9.56 17.49
N ASP A 63 16.30 -8.88 18.12
CA ASP A 63 16.14 -7.53 18.65
C ASP A 63 15.56 -6.54 17.62
N CYS A 64 14.62 -5.69 18.06
CA CYS A 64 13.92 -4.72 17.22
C CYS A 64 14.87 -3.80 16.43
N SER A 65 15.99 -3.37 17.03
CA SER A 65 17.00 -2.54 16.38
C SER A 65 17.70 -3.29 15.23
N ALA A 66 18.02 -4.57 15.45
CA ALA A 66 18.60 -5.43 14.42
C ALA A 66 17.63 -5.67 13.26
N ARG A 67 16.35 -5.93 13.55
CA ARG A 67 15.29 -6.07 12.53
C ARG A 67 15.11 -4.78 11.72
N GLN A 68 15.17 -3.63 12.38
CA GLN A 68 15.07 -2.33 11.73
C GLN A 68 16.29 -2.04 10.83
N ALA A 69 17.50 -2.34 11.29
CA ALA A 69 18.71 -2.24 10.47
C ALA A 69 18.65 -3.17 9.25
N ALA A 70 18.22 -4.43 9.46
CA ALA A 70 18.06 -5.43 8.41
C ALA A 70 17.10 -4.99 7.31
N VAL A 71 15.92 -4.46 7.67
CA VAL A 71 14.92 -4.05 6.66
C VAL A 71 15.36 -2.80 5.90
N ILE A 72 16.06 -1.86 6.55
CA ILE A 72 16.65 -0.70 5.88
C ILE A 72 17.73 -1.15 4.89
N TYR A 73 18.59 -2.08 5.30
CA TYR A 73 19.64 -2.63 4.45
C TYR A 73 19.04 -3.40 3.26
N LEU A 74 18.07 -4.30 3.50
CA LEU A 74 17.37 -5.04 2.45
C LEU A 74 16.74 -4.10 1.41
N LYS A 75 16.04 -3.05 1.86
CA LYS A 75 15.47 -2.04 0.97
C LYS A 75 16.55 -1.37 0.11
N ASN A 76 17.69 -1.01 0.70
CA ASN A 76 18.79 -0.36 -0.03
C ASN A 76 19.42 -1.31 -1.05
N VAL A 77 19.61 -2.59 -0.70
CA VAL A 77 20.11 -3.64 -1.62
C VAL A 77 19.16 -3.81 -2.80
N ILE A 78 17.86 -3.95 -2.55
CA ILE A 78 16.84 -4.07 -3.60
C ILE A 78 16.78 -2.81 -4.47
N ASN A 79 16.90 -1.61 -3.87
CA ASN A 79 16.91 -0.39 -4.67
C ASN A 79 18.12 -0.29 -5.62
N ARG A 80 19.27 -0.87 -5.27
CA ARG A 80 20.51 -0.76 -6.04
C ARG A 80 20.76 -1.94 -6.98
N HIS A 81 20.38 -3.15 -6.60
CA HIS A 81 20.82 -4.38 -7.27
C HIS A 81 19.67 -5.27 -7.75
N TRP A 82 18.42 -4.77 -7.78
CA TRP A 82 17.28 -5.54 -8.28
C TRP A 82 17.22 -5.63 -9.80
N VAL A 83 17.61 -4.56 -10.49
CA VAL A 83 17.69 -4.50 -11.95
C VAL A 83 19.13 -4.16 -12.32
N MET A 84 19.62 -4.81 -13.38
CA MET A 84 20.94 -4.53 -13.94
C MET A 84 20.97 -3.08 -14.44
N ASP A 85 22.05 -2.37 -14.12
CA ASP A 85 22.27 -1.03 -14.66
C ASP A 85 22.44 -1.12 -16.17
N GLU A 86 21.64 -0.36 -16.94
CA GLU A 86 21.74 -0.35 -18.40
C GLU A 86 23.07 0.28 -18.87
N ASP A 87 23.62 1.21 -18.08
CA ASP A 87 24.88 1.90 -18.36
C ASP A 87 26.10 1.06 -17.94
N ASP A 88 25.95 0.18 -16.95
CA ASP A 88 26.99 -0.73 -16.48
C ASP A 88 26.50 -2.18 -16.44
N LYS A 89 26.63 -2.88 -17.57
CA LYS A 89 26.28 -4.31 -17.70
C LYS A 89 27.14 -5.23 -16.82
N GLN A 90 28.23 -4.73 -16.22
CA GLN A 90 29.04 -5.50 -15.27
C GLN A 90 28.61 -5.27 -13.82
N SER A 91 27.62 -4.42 -13.58
CA SER A 91 27.08 -4.17 -12.26
C SER A 91 26.49 -5.44 -11.65
N PHE A 92 26.76 -5.64 -10.36
CA PHE A 92 26.19 -6.75 -9.61
C PHE A 92 24.66 -6.62 -9.57
N THR A 93 23.97 -7.69 -9.94
CA THR A 93 22.52 -7.84 -9.82
C THR A 93 22.22 -9.08 -9.00
N LEU A 94 21.21 -9.03 -8.14
CA LEU A 94 20.77 -10.18 -7.36
C LEU A 94 20.42 -11.37 -8.27
N SER A 95 20.63 -12.58 -7.77
CA SER A 95 20.27 -13.80 -8.49
C SER A 95 18.75 -13.86 -8.73
N GLU A 96 18.31 -14.41 -9.87
CA GLU A 96 16.87 -14.58 -10.14
C GLU A 96 16.20 -15.51 -9.11
N GLN A 97 16.96 -16.45 -8.53
CA GLN A 97 16.50 -17.29 -7.43
C GLN A 97 16.17 -16.45 -6.18
N ASP A 98 17.06 -15.55 -5.77
CA ASP A 98 16.81 -14.67 -4.64
C ASP A 98 15.66 -13.71 -4.90
N LYS A 99 15.58 -13.14 -6.12
CA LYS A 99 14.44 -12.27 -6.49
C LYS A 99 13.12 -13.01 -6.40
N HIS A 100 13.06 -14.26 -6.85
CA HIS A 100 11.86 -15.08 -6.74
C HIS A 100 11.46 -15.32 -5.28
N LEU A 101 12.41 -15.74 -4.43
CA LEU A 101 12.15 -15.95 -3.00
C LEU A 101 11.69 -14.68 -2.28
N ILE A 102 12.27 -13.53 -2.60
CA ILE A 102 11.82 -12.23 -2.07
C ILE A 102 10.38 -11.95 -2.53
N ARG A 103 10.03 -12.17 -3.80
CA ARG A 103 8.66 -11.99 -4.31
C ARG A 103 7.63 -12.90 -3.61
N GLU A 104 8.01 -14.13 -3.25
CA GLU A 104 7.14 -15.05 -2.49
C GLU A 104 6.88 -14.58 -1.06
N LEU A 105 7.92 -14.13 -0.36
CA LEU A 105 7.90 -13.96 1.09
C LEU A 105 7.62 -12.52 1.55
N ILE A 106 7.92 -11.51 0.74
CA ILE A 106 7.89 -10.10 1.20
C ILE A 106 6.51 -9.62 1.63
N ILE A 107 5.45 -10.17 1.04
CA ILE A 107 4.06 -9.83 1.40
C ILE A 107 3.72 -10.45 2.77
N ASP A 108 4.13 -11.69 3.02
CA ASP A 108 3.93 -12.35 4.32
C ASP A 108 4.72 -11.63 5.41
N ALA A 109 5.93 -11.14 5.08
CA ALA A 109 6.72 -10.29 5.96
C ALA A 109 5.99 -8.98 6.33
N ILE A 110 5.28 -8.35 5.39
CA ILE A 110 4.47 -7.14 5.67
C ILE A 110 3.36 -7.44 6.69
N VAL A 111 2.70 -8.60 6.55
CA VAL A 111 1.61 -9.03 7.42
C VAL A 111 2.12 -9.29 8.84
N ALA A 112 3.24 -10.00 8.98
CA ALA A 112 3.80 -10.39 10.28
C ALA A 112 4.58 -9.28 11.00
N SER A 113 5.01 -8.22 10.30
CA SER A 113 5.92 -7.22 10.88
C SER A 113 5.21 -6.10 11.65
N PRO A 114 5.84 -5.51 12.69
CA PRO A 114 5.37 -4.28 13.34
C PRO A 114 5.49 -3.07 12.39
N GLU A 115 4.82 -1.96 12.72
CA GLU A 115 4.68 -0.79 11.84
C GLU A 115 6.02 -0.23 11.31
N ALA A 116 7.03 -0.09 12.17
CA ALA A 116 8.34 0.47 11.80
C ALA A 116 9.03 -0.32 10.68
N VAL A 117 8.96 -1.66 10.75
CA VAL A 117 9.51 -2.58 9.75
C VAL A 117 8.60 -2.62 8.52
N ARG A 118 7.28 -2.70 8.73
CA ARG A 118 6.26 -2.76 7.69
C ARG A 118 6.35 -1.60 6.71
N VAL A 119 6.61 -0.38 7.18
CA VAL A 119 6.76 0.81 6.32
C VAL A 119 7.94 0.67 5.35
N GLN A 120 9.06 0.08 5.81
CA GLN A 120 10.22 -0.17 4.97
C GLN A 120 9.93 -1.29 3.96
N LEU A 121 9.33 -2.41 4.39
CA LEU A 121 8.91 -3.49 3.49
C LEU A 121 7.94 -3.02 2.40
N CYS A 122 6.96 -2.18 2.77
CA CYS A 122 6.04 -1.59 1.79
C CYS A 122 6.76 -0.70 0.76
N THR A 123 7.84 -0.04 1.15
CA THR A 123 8.66 0.75 0.23
C THR A 123 9.44 -0.17 -0.72
N THR A 124 10.00 -1.26 -0.19
CA THR A 124 10.64 -2.32 -0.97
C THR A 124 9.70 -2.95 -1.99
N VAL A 125 8.47 -3.30 -1.61
CA VAL A 125 7.43 -3.78 -2.55
C VAL A 125 7.16 -2.75 -3.65
N GLY A 126 7.16 -1.46 -3.32
CA GLY A 126 7.01 -0.39 -4.33
C GLY A 126 8.14 -0.36 -5.37
N ILE A 127 9.37 -0.72 -4.97
CA ILE A 127 10.51 -0.85 -5.89
C ILE A 127 10.34 -2.10 -6.76
N ILE A 128 10.09 -3.26 -6.16
CA ILE A 128 9.95 -4.53 -6.89
C ILE A 128 8.79 -4.45 -7.90
N THR A 129 7.61 -3.97 -7.47
CA THR A 129 6.44 -3.83 -8.36
C THR A 129 6.69 -2.90 -9.54
N ARG A 130 7.53 -1.87 -9.40
CA ARG A 130 7.89 -0.97 -10.51
C ARG A 130 8.58 -1.71 -11.66
N HIS A 131 9.41 -2.69 -11.33
CA HIS A 131 10.25 -3.41 -12.29
C HIS A 131 9.63 -4.74 -12.73
N ASP A 132 8.99 -5.45 -11.80
CA ASP A 132 8.56 -6.83 -12.04
C ASP A 132 7.07 -6.95 -12.38
N PHE A 133 6.21 -6.02 -11.96
CA PHE A 133 4.77 -6.13 -12.22
C PHE A 133 4.39 -5.48 -13.57
N PRO A 134 3.63 -6.16 -14.46
CA PRO A 134 2.99 -7.48 -14.28
C PRO A 134 3.80 -8.67 -14.81
N LYS A 135 4.94 -8.47 -15.50
CA LYS A 135 5.60 -9.52 -16.29
C LYS A 135 6.30 -10.59 -15.46
N ASN A 136 7.15 -10.18 -14.52
CA ASN A 136 7.97 -11.07 -13.67
C ASN A 136 7.30 -11.37 -12.32
N TRP A 137 6.21 -10.66 -11.99
CA TRP A 137 5.40 -10.91 -10.80
C TRP A 137 3.89 -11.02 -11.11
N PRO A 138 3.49 -11.91 -12.03
CA PRO A 138 2.10 -11.99 -12.51
C PRO A 138 1.11 -12.50 -11.45
N TYR A 139 1.59 -13.20 -10.42
CA TYR A 139 0.79 -13.81 -9.35
C TYR A 139 0.52 -12.86 -8.17
N LEU A 140 1.00 -11.62 -8.23
CA LEU A 140 0.76 -10.60 -7.22
C LEU A 140 -0.75 -10.41 -6.92
N PRO A 141 -1.66 -10.30 -7.91
CA PRO A 141 -3.09 -10.15 -7.66
C PRO A 141 -3.68 -11.34 -6.88
N GLN A 142 -3.27 -12.57 -7.19
CA GLN A 142 -3.75 -13.78 -6.53
C GLN A 142 -3.27 -13.83 -5.08
N LYS A 143 -2.00 -13.51 -4.79
CA LYS A 143 -1.48 -13.45 -3.42
C LYS A 143 -2.23 -12.41 -2.58
N VAL A 144 -2.53 -11.24 -3.16
CA VAL A 144 -3.33 -10.20 -2.50
C VAL A 144 -4.76 -10.67 -2.27
N ALA A 145 -5.40 -11.30 -3.26
CA ALA A 145 -6.76 -11.84 -3.12
C ALA A 145 -6.85 -12.88 -1.99
N VAL A 146 -5.86 -13.77 -1.86
CA VAL A 146 -5.80 -14.74 -0.75
C VAL A 146 -5.80 -14.04 0.61
N LEU A 147 -5.03 -12.96 0.78
CA LEU A 147 -5.04 -12.17 2.01
C LEU A 147 -6.38 -11.46 2.26
N LEU A 148 -7.04 -10.98 1.21
CA LEU A 148 -8.36 -10.35 1.33
C LEU A 148 -9.48 -11.36 1.66
N HIS A 149 -9.28 -12.66 1.43
CA HIS A 149 -10.20 -13.70 1.88
C HIS A 149 -9.99 -14.11 3.33
N SER A 150 -8.92 -13.66 3.98
CA SER A 150 -8.69 -13.95 5.39
C SER A 150 -9.65 -13.16 6.29
N VAL A 151 -9.85 -13.64 7.51
CA VAL A 151 -10.71 -13.02 8.51
C VAL A 151 -9.96 -12.06 9.45
N ASP A 152 -8.63 -12.12 9.46
CA ASP A 152 -7.80 -11.38 10.42
C ASP A 152 -7.40 -9.97 9.95
N GLY A 153 -7.25 -9.05 10.90
CA GLY A 153 -6.86 -7.67 10.65
C GLY A 153 -5.48 -7.50 9.98
N PRO A 154 -4.41 -8.20 10.43
CA PRO A 154 -3.07 -8.08 9.85
C PRO A 154 -2.99 -8.40 8.36
N SER A 155 -3.65 -9.48 7.90
CA SER A 155 -3.69 -9.87 6.49
C SER A 155 -4.39 -8.82 5.64
N TRP A 156 -5.54 -8.31 6.10
CA TRP A 156 -6.23 -7.19 5.46
C TRP A 156 -5.36 -5.94 5.38
N LEU A 157 -4.67 -5.60 6.47
CA LEU A 157 -3.77 -4.46 6.49
C LEU A 157 -2.63 -4.62 5.48
N GLY A 158 -2.00 -5.80 5.45
CA GLY A 158 -0.94 -6.11 4.49
C GLY A 158 -1.41 -6.03 3.05
N ALA A 159 -2.56 -6.63 2.73
CA ALA A 159 -3.16 -6.58 1.40
C ALA A 159 -3.44 -5.13 0.95
N LEU A 160 -4.10 -4.33 1.79
CA LEU A 160 -4.41 -2.93 1.47
C LEU A 160 -3.15 -2.09 1.26
N LEU A 161 -2.07 -2.34 2.02
CA LEU A 161 -0.81 -1.65 1.83
C LEU A 161 -0.14 -1.98 0.49
N VAL A 162 -0.16 -3.26 0.08
CA VAL A 162 0.34 -3.70 -1.22
C VAL A 162 -0.49 -3.12 -2.37
N ILE A 163 -1.82 -3.20 -2.29
CA ILE A 163 -2.73 -2.60 -3.29
C ILE A 163 -2.46 -1.10 -3.42
N ARG A 164 -2.31 -0.39 -2.31
CA ARG A 164 -2.03 1.04 -2.33
C ARG A 164 -0.70 1.38 -3.00
N ARG A 165 0.34 0.54 -2.86
CA ARG A 165 1.60 0.70 -3.59
C ARG A 165 1.41 0.49 -5.09
N LEU A 166 0.62 -0.52 -5.47
CA LEU A 166 0.28 -0.77 -6.86
C LEU A 166 -0.49 0.39 -7.48
N VAL A 167 -1.53 0.91 -6.83
CA VAL A 167 -2.27 2.09 -7.33
C VAL A 167 -1.34 3.30 -7.49
N LYS A 168 -0.47 3.58 -6.51
CA LYS A 168 0.50 4.70 -6.57
C LYS A 168 1.49 4.54 -7.74
N LEU A 169 1.88 3.31 -8.10
CA LEU A 169 2.78 3.04 -9.24
C LEU A 169 2.17 3.46 -10.60
N TYR A 170 0.86 3.36 -10.74
CA TYR A 170 0.13 3.63 -11.97
C TYR A 170 -0.57 5.00 -11.99
N GLU A 171 -0.57 5.74 -10.88
CA GLU A 171 -1.30 7.00 -10.69
C GLU A 171 -1.08 8.00 -11.85
N TYR A 172 0.19 8.21 -12.22
CA TYR A 172 0.63 9.16 -13.26
C TYR A 172 0.88 8.52 -14.63
N ARG A 173 0.63 7.21 -14.80
CA ARG A 173 0.82 6.53 -16.09
C ARG A 173 -0.31 6.85 -17.06
N ARG A 174 -0.05 6.71 -18.37
CA ARG A 174 -1.07 6.93 -19.40
C ARG A 174 -2.14 5.84 -19.33
N VAL A 175 -3.39 6.14 -19.71
CA VAL A 175 -4.52 5.20 -19.64
C VAL A 175 -4.20 3.83 -20.25
N LYS A 176 -3.57 3.81 -21.43
CA LYS A 176 -3.15 2.57 -22.12
C LYS A 176 -2.16 1.70 -21.33
N GLU A 177 -1.37 2.31 -20.45
CA GLU A 177 -0.38 1.62 -19.61
C GLU A 177 -1.01 1.10 -18.31
N LYS A 178 -2.21 1.56 -17.96
CA LYS A 178 -2.93 1.14 -16.74
C LYS A 178 -3.65 -0.20 -16.89
N LYS A 179 -3.63 -0.85 -18.06
CA LYS A 179 -4.33 -2.13 -18.29
C LYS A 179 -4.07 -3.17 -17.18
N PRO A 180 -2.82 -3.45 -16.75
CA PRO A 180 -2.57 -4.43 -15.68
C PRO A 180 -3.17 -4.02 -14.33
N LEU A 181 -3.18 -2.71 -14.04
CA LEU A 181 -3.85 -2.19 -12.84
C LEU A 181 -5.36 -2.40 -12.94
N VAL A 182 -5.96 -2.08 -14.10
CA VAL A 182 -7.41 -2.19 -14.31
C VAL A 182 -7.88 -3.63 -14.15
N GLU A 183 -7.18 -4.59 -14.75
CA GLU A 183 -7.46 -6.02 -14.61
C GLU A 183 -7.35 -6.48 -13.14
N THR A 184 -6.29 -6.05 -12.45
CA THR A 184 -6.09 -6.36 -11.03
C THR A 184 -7.20 -5.78 -10.17
N MET A 185 -7.53 -4.50 -10.36
CA MET A 185 -8.55 -3.84 -9.55
C MET A 185 -9.96 -4.33 -9.90
N GLY A 186 -10.23 -4.76 -11.14
CA GLY A 186 -11.48 -5.42 -11.51
C GLY A 186 -11.77 -6.68 -10.67
N LEU A 187 -10.72 -7.43 -10.31
CA LEU A 187 -10.81 -8.56 -9.37
C LEU A 187 -10.98 -8.11 -7.91
N LEU A 188 -10.20 -7.12 -7.47
CA LEU A 188 -10.09 -6.79 -6.04
C LEU A 188 -11.17 -5.81 -5.55
N MET A 189 -11.70 -4.93 -6.39
CA MET A 189 -12.65 -3.88 -5.99
C MET A 189 -13.94 -4.43 -5.34
N PRO A 190 -14.57 -5.52 -5.84
CA PRO A 190 -15.72 -6.11 -5.17
C PRO A 190 -15.42 -6.54 -3.72
N MET A 191 -14.25 -7.15 -3.48
CA MET A 191 -13.81 -7.57 -2.15
C MET A 191 -13.59 -6.37 -1.22
N LEU A 192 -13.00 -5.28 -1.74
CA LEU A 192 -12.79 -4.05 -0.98
C LEU A 192 -14.12 -3.38 -0.60
N LEU A 193 -15.10 -3.40 -1.51
CA LEU A 193 -16.44 -2.87 -1.24
C LEU A 193 -17.16 -3.67 -0.15
N GLU A 194 -17.19 -5.00 -0.30
CA GLU A 194 -17.80 -5.89 0.70
C GLU A 194 -17.20 -5.67 2.08
N ARG A 195 -15.86 -5.63 2.17
CA ARG A 195 -15.19 -5.36 3.44
C ARG A 195 -15.50 -3.98 3.98
N LEU A 196 -15.53 -2.94 3.15
CA LEU A 196 -15.89 -1.60 3.60
C LEU A 196 -17.27 -1.61 4.27
N ILE A 197 -18.26 -2.25 3.64
CA ILE A 197 -19.62 -2.41 4.18
C ILE A 197 -19.60 -3.15 5.52
N THR A 198 -18.90 -4.28 5.62
CA THR A 198 -18.80 -5.06 6.87
C THR A 198 -18.11 -4.29 8.01
N LEU A 199 -17.16 -3.41 7.69
CA LEU A 199 -16.45 -2.59 8.67
C LEU A 199 -17.26 -1.38 9.15
N MET A 200 -18.30 -0.95 8.41
CA MET A 200 -19.07 0.26 8.74
C MET A 200 -19.65 0.26 10.16
N PRO A 201 -20.24 -0.82 10.69
CA PRO A 201 -20.76 -0.83 12.06
C PRO A 201 -19.68 -0.74 13.14
N ASP A 202 -18.45 -1.17 12.85
CA ASP A 202 -17.35 -1.17 13.81
C ASP A 202 -16.68 0.22 13.87
N ALA A 203 -16.72 0.84 15.05
CA ALA A 203 -16.15 2.16 15.32
C ALA A 203 -14.71 2.13 15.81
N SER A 204 -14.10 0.94 15.99
CA SER A 204 -12.73 0.78 16.46
C SER A 204 -11.71 1.53 15.59
N GLN A 205 -10.59 1.91 16.21
CA GLN A 205 -9.49 2.57 15.51
C GLN A 205 -8.91 1.66 14.41
N GLU A 206 -8.85 0.35 14.64
CA GLU A 206 -8.40 -0.68 13.71
C GLU A 206 -9.31 -0.77 12.50
N SER A 207 -10.63 -0.88 12.70
CA SER A 207 -11.61 -0.88 11.60
C SER A 207 -11.51 0.40 10.78
N CYS A 208 -11.51 1.55 11.44
CA CYS A 208 -11.39 2.84 10.78
C CYS A 208 -10.05 2.99 10.03
N LEU A 209 -8.96 2.37 10.49
CA LEU A 209 -7.69 2.36 9.78
C LEU A 209 -7.79 1.62 8.43
N LEU A 210 -8.47 0.47 8.41
CA LEU A 210 -8.72 -0.30 7.19
C LEU A 210 -9.64 0.49 6.23
N GLN A 211 -10.73 1.07 6.74
CA GLN A 211 -11.63 1.93 5.97
C GLN A 211 -10.85 3.09 5.32
N LYS A 212 -10.00 3.79 6.09
CA LYS A 212 -9.13 4.86 5.57
C LYS A 212 -8.24 4.38 4.43
N LEU A 213 -7.67 3.18 4.53
CA LEU A 213 -6.82 2.64 3.47
C LEU A 213 -7.61 2.31 2.21
N ILE A 214 -8.81 1.74 2.34
CA ILE A 214 -9.74 1.49 1.22
C ILE A 214 -10.07 2.80 0.51
N LEU A 215 -10.45 3.85 1.25
CA LEU A 215 -10.74 5.17 0.69
C LEU A 215 -9.52 5.75 -0.05
N LYS A 216 -8.31 5.59 0.47
CA LYS A 216 -7.09 6.06 -0.20
C LYS A 216 -6.78 5.31 -1.49
N ILE A 217 -7.06 4.00 -1.52
CA ILE A 217 -6.96 3.19 -2.75
C ILE A 217 -7.95 3.72 -3.77
N PHE A 218 -9.22 3.89 -3.39
CA PHE A 218 -10.26 4.41 -4.28
C PHE A 218 -9.91 5.78 -4.82
N TYR A 219 -9.52 6.73 -3.96
CA TYR A 219 -9.09 8.06 -4.38
C TYR A 219 -7.94 7.99 -5.40
N GLY A 220 -6.94 7.15 -5.16
CA GLY A 220 -5.82 6.96 -6.09
C GLY A 220 -6.24 6.43 -7.46
N LEU A 221 -7.33 5.66 -7.53
CA LEU A 221 -7.89 5.17 -8.79
C LEU A 221 -8.61 6.27 -9.57
N VAL A 222 -9.31 7.19 -8.88
CA VAL A 222 -10.17 8.21 -9.54
C VAL A 222 -9.53 9.58 -9.67
N GLN A 223 -8.42 9.88 -8.99
CA GLN A 223 -7.82 11.21 -8.94
C GLN A 223 -7.54 11.82 -10.32
N PHE A 224 -7.03 11.02 -11.26
CA PHE A 224 -6.61 11.50 -12.58
C PHE A 224 -7.42 10.95 -13.75
N SER A 225 -8.01 9.76 -13.60
CA SER A 225 -8.83 9.12 -14.64
C SER A 225 -9.79 8.13 -13.99
N LEU A 226 -11.09 8.23 -14.25
CA LEU A 226 -12.05 7.20 -13.86
C LEU A 226 -12.08 6.12 -14.95
N ASN A 227 -11.64 4.89 -14.66
CA ASN A 227 -11.80 3.80 -15.62
C ASN A 227 -13.19 3.17 -15.42
N LEU A 228 -14.11 3.44 -16.34
CA LEU A 228 -15.49 2.93 -16.29
C LEU A 228 -15.58 1.41 -16.53
N GLU A 229 -14.55 0.76 -17.10
CA GLU A 229 -14.51 -0.71 -17.23
C GLU A 229 -14.28 -1.39 -15.86
N MET A 230 -13.68 -0.66 -14.91
CA MET A 230 -13.43 -1.16 -13.55
C MET A 230 -14.70 -1.12 -12.67
N PHE A 231 -15.65 -0.25 -13.00
CA PHE A 231 -16.83 0.01 -12.17
C PHE A 231 -18.11 -0.20 -12.97
N THR A 232 -18.90 -1.21 -12.59
CA THR A 232 -20.29 -1.27 -13.08
C THR A 232 -21.10 -0.12 -12.46
N GLY A 233 -22.16 0.33 -13.15
CA GLY A 233 -23.03 1.38 -12.62
C GLY A 233 -23.59 1.05 -11.22
N GLN A 234 -23.95 -0.23 -10.99
CA GLN A 234 -24.38 -0.71 -9.67
C GLN A 234 -23.26 -0.67 -8.63
N SER A 235 -22.04 -1.11 -8.98
CA SER A 235 -20.90 -1.07 -8.07
C SER A 235 -20.59 0.37 -7.65
N LEU A 236 -20.58 1.31 -8.59
CA LEU A 236 -20.30 2.71 -8.31
C LEU A 236 -21.38 3.34 -7.43
N ALA A 237 -22.65 2.98 -7.62
CA ALA A 237 -23.74 3.39 -6.74
C ALA A 237 -23.51 2.97 -5.28
N GLN A 238 -23.10 1.72 -5.06
CA GLN A 238 -22.80 1.20 -3.73
C GLN A 238 -21.60 1.93 -3.10
N TRP A 239 -20.54 2.20 -3.88
CA TRP A 239 -19.39 2.98 -3.43
C TRP A 239 -19.78 4.40 -3.00
N LEU A 240 -20.54 5.12 -3.83
CA LEU A 240 -21.02 6.47 -3.53
C LEU A 240 -21.87 6.50 -2.26
N GLU A 241 -22.73 5.48 -2.06
CA GLU A 241 -23.51 5.34 -0.83
C GLU A 241 -22.61 5.14 0.40
N GLN A 242 -21.56 4.31 0.30
CA GLN A 242 -20.61 4.15 1.42
C GLN A 242 -19.87 5.45 1.74
N PHE A 243 -19.45 6.21 0.73
CA PHE A 243 -18.80 7.51 0.97
C PHE A 243 -19.75 8.48 1.66
N ARG A 244 -21.00 8.55 1.22
CA ARG A 244 -22.05 9.36 1.84
C ARG A 244 -22.23 8.99 3.31
N LEU A 245 -22.36 7.70 3.63
CA LEU A 245 -22.49 7.22 5.00
C LEU A 245 -21.28 7.60 5.87
N ILE A 246 -20.05 7.48 5.34
CA ILE A 246 -18.82 7.86 6.06
C ILE A 246 -18.78 9.37 6.32
N ILE A 247 -19.16 10.20 5.34
CA ILE A 247 -19.22 11.66 5.49
C ILE A 247 -20.23 12.04 6.57
N GLY A 248 -21.42 11.45 6.58
CA GLY A 248 -22.50 11.77 7.52
C GLY A 248 -22.37 11.17 8.93
N ARG A 249 -21.58 10.10 9.10
CA ARG A 249 -21.43 9.37 10.38
C ARG A 249 -20.88 10.25 11.51
N THR A 250 -21.41 10.15 12.73
CA THR A 250 -20.82 10.82 13.90
C THR A 250 -19.49 10.17 14.31
N VAL A 251 -18.52 10.98 14.75
CA VAL A 251 -17.27 10.44 15.32
C VAL A 251 -17.52 9.96 16.76
N PRO A 252 -16.78 8.96 17.27
CA PRO A 252 -16.88 8.56 18.68
C PRO A 252 -16.63 9.72 19.65
N GLU A 253 -17.28 9.70 20.82
CA GLU A 253 -17.17 10.77 21.81
C GLU A 253 -15.74 10.99 22.32
N GLU A 254 -14.93 9.93 22.38
CA GLU A 254 -13.49 9.97 22.70
C GLU A 254 -12.68 10.88 21.77
N VAL A 255 -13.13 11.12 20.53
CA VAL A 255 -12.46 12.08 19.64
C VAL A 255 -12.58 13.50 20.17
N ASN A 256 -13.66 13.82 20.89
CA ASN A 256 -13.88 15.14 21.46
C ASN A 256 -12.99 15.41 22.68
N THR A 257 -12.41 14.39 23.30
CA THR A 257 -11.43 14.53 24.40
C THR A 257 -10.01 14.82 23.91
N VAL A 258 -9.75 14.64 22.60
CA VAL A 258 -8.50 15.04 21.96
C VAL A 258 -8.51 16.55 21.76
N ASP A 259 -7.33 17.18 21.92
CA ASP A 259 -7.12 18.60 21.62
C ASP A 259 -7.62 18.94 20.21
N GLU A 260 -8.28 20.09 20.06
CA GLU A 260 -8.95 20.47 18.82
C GLU A 260 -8.02 20.52 17.61
N ASP A 261 -6.76 20.91 17.81
CA ASP A 261 -5.73 20.97 16.77
C ASP A 261 -5.28 19.58 16.30
N ASP A 262 -5.42 18.56 17.15
CA ASP A 262 -5.04 17.17 16.86
C ASP A 262 -6.22 16.30 16.40
N ARG A 263 -7.48 16.75 16.58
CA ARG A 263 -8.68 16.00 16.15
C ARG A 263 -8.64 15.62 14.67
N GLU A 264 -8.17 16.52 13.79
CA GLU A 264 -8.04 16.24 12.35
C GLU A 264 -7.05 15.11 12.01
N ARG A 265 -6.14 14.79 12.94
CA ARG A 265 -5.14 13.72 12.79
C ARG A 265 -5.68 12.35 13.22
N THR A 266 -6.82 12.30 13.88
CA THR A 266 -7.47 11.04 14.26
C THR A 266 -7.93 10.26 13.03
N VAL A 267 -8.12 8.94 13.18
CA VAL A 267 -8.47 8.08 12.05
C VAL A 267 -9.87 8.38 11.50
N TRP A 268 -10.83 8.72 12.35
CA TRP A 268 -12.21 9.02 11.96
C TRP A 268 -12.31 10.27 11.09
N TRP A 269 -11.62 11.36 11.47
CA TRP A 269 -11.55 12.56 10.64
C TRP A 269 -10.76 12.32 9.34
N LYS A 270 -9.73 11.48 9.37
CA LYS A 270 -9.04 11.05 8.14
C LYS A 270 -9.97 10.26 7.21
N CYS A 271 -10.85 9.40 7.71
CA CYS A 271 -11.86 8.71 6.90
C CYS A 271 -12.82 9.71 6.24
N LYS A 272 -13.42 10.60 7.03
CA LYS A 272 -14.30 11.66 6.52
C LYS A 272 -13.63 12.53 5.46
N LYS A 273 -12.37 12.93 5.69
CA LYS A 273 -11.56 13.66 4.72
C LYS A 273 -11.47 12.92 3.39
N TRP A 274 -11.08 11.65 3.41
CA TRP A 274 -10.91 10.90 2.16
C TRP A 274 -12.24 10.63 1.46
N ALA A 275 -13.31 10.33 2.19
CA ALA A 275 -14.64 10.16 1.60
C ALA A 275 -15.13 11.47 0.93
N SER A 276 -14.99 12.61 1.61
CA SER A 276 -15.36 13.92 1.06
C SER A 276 -14.53 14.25 -0.19
N ALA A 277 -13.22 14.05 -0.14
CA ALA A 277 -12.34 14.32 -1.27
C ALA A 277 -12.61 13.40 -2.48
N ILE A 278 -13.08 12.17 -2.28
CA ILE A 278 -13.49 11.28 -3.38
C ILE A 278 -14.76 11.82 -4.06
N VAL A 279 -15.76 12.17 -3.26
CA VAL A 279 -17.03 12.69 -3.75
C VAL A 279 -16.84 14.00 -4.51
N GLU A 280 -16.09 14.94 -3.95
CA GLU A 280 -15.68 16.19 -4.59
C GLU A 280 -14.97 15.91 -5.93
N ARG A 281 -13.98 15.00 -5.92
CA ARG A 281 -13.22 14.63 -7.12
C ARG A 281 -14.10 14.01 -8.21
N ILE A 282 -15.06 13.16 -7.82
CA ILE A 282 -16.00 12.54 -8.77
C ILE A 282 -16.87 13.62 -9.40
N PHE A 283 -17.45 14.51 -8.59
CA PHE A 283 -18.26 15.61 -9.09
C PHE A 283 -17.47 16.52 -10.03
N GLU A 284 -16.35 17.09 -9.57
CA GLU A 284 -15.52 18.06 -10.29
C GLU A 284 -15.04 17.55 -11.66
N ARG A 285 -14.68 16.26 -11.76
CA ARG A 285 -14.05 15.72 -12.98
C ARG A 285 -14.93 14.86 -13.86
N TYR A 286 -15.93 14.19 -13.28
CA TYR A 286 -16.67 13.12 -13.95
C TYR A 286 -18.19 13.29 -13.84
N GLY A 287 -18.68 14.03 -12.84
CA GLY A 287 -20.10 14.07 -12.47
C GLY A 287 -20.89 15.26 -13.01
N SER A 288 -20.26 16.23 -13.69
CA SER A 288 -20.91 17.46 -14.17
C SER A 288 -21.18 17.44 -15.69
N PRO A 289 -22.42 17.15 -16.14
CA PRO A 289 -22.79 17.14 -17.55
C PRO A 289 -22.39 18.44 -18.26
N GLY A 290 -21.84 18.31 -19.46
CA GLY A 290 -21.34 19.45 -20.26
C GLY A 290 -19.95 19.97 -19.87
N GLN A 291 -19.38 19.55 -18.75
CA GLN A 291 -18.02 19.92 -18.32
C GLN A 291 -17.03 18.75 -18.35
N VAL A 292 -17.51 17.55 -18.66
CA VAL A 292 -16.73 16.31 -18.67
C VAL A 292 -16.25 15.94 -20.08
N GLN A 293 -15.23 15.09 -20.16
CA GLN A 293 -14.85 14.47 -21.44
C GLN A 293 -15.99 13.61 -21.97
N LEU A 294 -16.12 13.50 -23.30
CA LEU A 294 -17.24 12.82 -23.96
C LEU A 294 -17.46 11.37 -23.49
N ASN A 295 -16.39 10.67 -23.14
CA ASN A 295 -16.45 9.30 -22.63
C ASN A 295 -17.05 9.18 -21.22
N TYR A 296 -17.27 10.30 -20.52
CA TYR A 296 -17.92 10.36 -19.21
C TYR A 296 -19.34 10.94 -19.25
N SER A 297 -19.85 11.36 -20.42
CA SER A 297 -21.14 12.05 -20.51
C SER A 297 -22.31 11.26 -19.92
N GLU A 298 -22.42 9.97 -20.27
CA GLU A 298 -23.46 9.09 -19.71
C GLU A 298 -23.32 8.92 -18.19
N PHE A 299 -22.09 8.78 -17.70
CA PHE A 299 -21.83 8.71 -16.26
C PHE A 299 -22.23 10.02 -15.56
N ALA A 300 -21.91 11.18 -16.13
CA ALA A 300 -22.24 12.48 -15.56
C ALA A 300 -23.76 12.71 -15.47
N GLU A 301 -24.51 12.32 -16.52
CA GLU A 301 -25.97 12.41 -16.52
C GLU A 301 -26.58 11.52 -15.43
N ASN A 302 -26.09 10.28 -15.30
CA ASN A 302 -26.52 9.36 -14.25
C ASN A 302 -26.13 9.87 -12.85
N TYR A 303 -24.92 10.41 -12.70
CA TYR A 303 -24.42 11.01 -11.47
C TYR A 303 -25.36 12.11 -10.96
N MET A 304 -25.70 13.07 -11.84
CA MET A 304 -26.59 14.17 -11.50
C MET A 304 -28.01 13.72 -11.20
N ALA A 305 -28.53 12.74 -11.95
CA ALA A 305 -29.90 12.26 -11.78
C ALA A 305 -30.12 11.52 -10.44
N HIS A 306 -29.13 10.76 -9.95
CA HIS A 306 -29.35 9.84 -8.83
C HIS A 306 -28.49 10.10 -7.59
N PHE A 307 -27.31 10.70 -7.74
CA PHE A 307 -26.31 10.74 -6.65
C PHE A 307 -26.02 12.15 -6.14
N ALA A 308 -26.10 13.17 -7.00
CA ALA A 308 -25.78 14.55 -6.63
C ALA A 308 -26.63 15.06 -5.45
N ILE A 309 -27.96 14.85 -5.47
CA ILE A 309 -28.86 15.35 -4.42
C ILE A 309 -28.63 14.63 -3.06
N PRO A 310 -28.61 13.28 -2.98
CA PRO A 310 -28.33 12.59 -1.72
C PRO A 310 -26.98 12.97 -1.09
N ILE A 311 -25.96 13.14 -1.93
CA ILE A 311 -24.63 13.59 -1.50
C ILE A 311 -24.70 15.02 -0.95
N LEU A 312 -25.29 15.94 -1.70
CA LEU A 312 -25.44 17.34 -1.28
C LEU A 312 -26.18 17.46 0.05
N ASN A 313 -27.28 16.72 0.22
CA ASN A 313 -28.02 16.69 1.49
C ASN A 313 -27.14 16.25 2.67
N THR A 314 -26.25 15.28 2.43
CA THR A 314 -25.32 14.81 3.46
C THR A 314 -24.25 15.87 3.78
N CYS A 315 -23.74 16.57 2.76
CA CYS A 315 -22.82 17.69 2.95
C CYS A 315 -23.48 18.82 3.77
N LEU A 316 -24.71 19.20 3.41
CA LEU A 316 -25.49 20.21 4.12
C LEU A 316 -25.77 19.82 5.58
N GLN A 317 -26.07 18.54 5.85
CA GLN A 317 -26.24 18.05 7.22
C GLN A 317 -24.97 18.22 8.06
N VAL A 318 -23.79 17.94 7.50
CA VAL A 318 -22.51 18.13 8.21
C VAL A 318 -22.22 19.62 8.44
N LEU A 319 -22.50 20.48 7.45
CA LEU A 319 -22.35 21.93 7.56
C LEU A 319 -23.32 22.54 8.58
N ASP A 320 -24.56 22.05 8.67
CA ASP A 320 -25.51 22.48 9.69
C ASP A 320 -25.05 22.04 11.10
N GLY A 321 -24.48 20.83 11.21
CA GLY A 321 -23.81 20.39 12.44
C GLY A 321 -22.68 21.34 12.86
N TYR A 322 -21.84 21.76 11.91
CA TYR A 322 -20.78 22.74 12.16
C TYR A 322 -21.33 24.09 12.63
N ARG A 323 -22.38 24.59 11.96
CA ARG A 323 -23.08 25.82 12.34
C ARG A 323 -23.63 25.76 13.78
N ASN A 324 -24.06 24.59 14.23
CA ASN A 324 -24.56 24.35 15.59
C ASN A 324 -23.45 24.07 16.62
N GLY A 325 -22.17 24.24 16.27
CA GLY A 325 -21.03 24.14 17.19
C GLY A 325 -20.35 22.78 17.25
N ASN A 326 -20.76 21.81 16.42
CA ASN A 326 -20.02 20.55 16.32
C ASN A 326 -18.70 20.76 15.57
N TYR A 327 -17.61 20.19 16.08
CA TYR A 327 -16.34 20.26 15.39
C TYR A 327 -16.41 19.58 14.02
N VAL A 328 -15.87 20.25 12.99
CA VAL A 328 -15.62 19.69 11.66
C VAL A 328 -14.20 20.03 11.25
N SER A 329 -13.39 19.01 10.92
CA SER A 329 -12.00 19.24 10.52
C SER A 329 -11.90 20.19 9.32
N SER A 330 -10.88 21.05 9.32
CA SER A 330 -10.61 22.05 8.27
C SER A 330 -10.68 21.47 6.85
N ARG A 331 -10.12 20.28 6.66
CA ARG A 331 -10.06 19.58 5.36
C ARG A 331 -11.43 19.09 4.89
N VAL A 332 -12.26 18.59 5.80
CA VAL A 332 -13.63 18.18 5.46
C VAL A 332 -14.43 19.42 5.12
N LEU A 333 -14.37 20.46 5.96
CA LEU A 333 -15.08 21.72 5.71
C LEU A 333 -14.72 22.30 4.33
N HIS A 334 -13.44 22.33 3.98
CA HIS A 334 -12.98 22.78 2.67
C HIS A 334 -13.59 21.95 1.53
N SER A 335 -13.55 20.62 1.62
CA SER A 335 -14.06 19.72 0.56
C SER A 335 -15.59 19.82 0.40
N LEU A 336 -16.33 20.12 1.47
CA LEU A 336 -17.79 20.24 1.43
C LEU A 336 -18.27 21.60 0.91
N LEU A 337 -17.40 22.62 0.90
CA LEU A 337 -17.70 23.98 0.44
C LEU A 337 -17.26 24.24 -1.01
N GLN A 338 -16.45 23.36 -1.61
CA GLN A 338 -16.20 23.32 -3.05
C GLN A 338 -17.37 22.64 -3.75
#